data_AF-A0A937JVI5-F1
#
_entry.id   AF-A0A937JVI5-F1
#
_cell.length_a   1.000
_cell.length_b   1.000
_cell.length_c   1.000
_cell.angle_alpha   90.00
_cell.angle_beta   90.00
_cell.angle_gamma   90.00
#
_symmetry.space_group_name_H-M   'P 1'
#
loop_
_entity.id
_entity.type
_entity.pdbx_description
1 polymer ?
#
loop_
_entity_poly.entity_id
_entity_poly.type
_entity_poly.pdbx_seq_one_letter_code
_entity_poly.pdbx_strand_id
1 'polypeptide(L)'
;MKFLVDAVDGSARIVGRNGSENIPVGSTFTKITKTQVDSQIPQLISTDLGVVARIKLTLKQVEFYGRSIDVVPGGHSAGLLVDGDGMSILNSVLEKRGHREHIFIEV
;
A
#
# COMPACT_ATOMS: atom_id res chain seq x y z
N MET A 1 4.64 -9.80 -2.24
CA MET A 1 3.58 -8.96 -2.82
C MET A 1 3.58 -7.59 -2.15
N LYS A 2 3.51 -6.49 -2.90
CA LYS A 2 3.51 -5.13 -2.36
C LYS A 2 2.40 -4.28 -2.95
N PHE A 3 1.79 -3.43 -2.12
CA PHE A 3 0.76 -2.49 -2.51
C PHE A 3 1.22 -1.08 -2.17
N LEU A 4 1.37 -0.23 -3.20
CA LEU A 4 1.66 1.19 -3.04
C LEU A 4 0.44 1.88 -2.46
N VAL A 5 0.62 2.59 -1.36
CA VAL A 5 -0.46 3.32 -0.69
C VAL A 5 -0.42 4.79 -1.11
N ASP A 6 -1.45 5.21 -1.84
CA ASP A 6 -1.59 6.61 -2.27
C ASP A 6 -2.32 7.42 -1.18
N ALA A 7 -3.38 6.85 -0.59
CA ALA A 7 -4.19 7.45 0.46
C ALA A 7 -4.90 6.42 1.35
N VAL A 8 -5.36 6.87 2.51
CA VAL A 8 -6.30 6.16 3.39
C VAL A 8 -7.48 7.09 3.62
N ASP A 9 -8.70 6.59 3.55
CA ASP A 9 -9.89 7.37 3.92
C ASP A 9 -10.43 7.02 5.32
N GLY A 10 -11.37 7.83 5.79
CA GLY A 10 -11.96 7.71 7.14
C GLY A 10 -12.71 6.41 7.43
N SER A 11 -12.84 5.50 6.46
CA SER A 11 -13.58 4.23 6.55
C SER A 11 -12.64 3.02 6.69
N ALA A 12 -11.37 3.24 7.05
CA ALA A 12 -10.32 2.22 7.05
C ALA A 12 -10.07 1.60 5.65
N ARG A 13 -10.40 2.34 4.60
CA ARG A 13 -10.13 1.96 3.21
C ARG A 13 -8.80 2.53 2.76
N ILE A 14 -7.89 1.64 2.34
CA ILE A 14 -6.60 1.99 1.75
C ILE A 14 -6.77 2.07 0.24
N VAL A 15 -6.40 3.18 -0.38
CA VAL A 15 -6.45 3.36 -1.83
C VAL A 15 -5.03 3.40 -2.37
N GLY A 16 -4.80 2.68 -3.46
CA GLY A 16 -3.46 2.62 -4.02
C GLY A 16 -3.33 1.70 -5.21
N ARG A 17 -2.10 1.27 -5.49
CA ARG A 17 -1.71 0.49 -6.66
C ARG A 17 -1.02 -0.79 -6.27
N ASN A 18 -1.50 -1.89 -6.83
CA ASN A 18 -0.87 -3.18 -6.63
C ASN A 18 0.40 -3.32 -7.49
N GLY A 19 1.37 -4.07 -6.96
CA GLY A 19 2.51 -4.57 -7.74
C GLY A 19 2.07 -5.57 -8.82
N SER A 20 3.01 -6.29 -9.41
CA SER A 20 2.75 -7.22 -10.52
C SER A 20 1.97 -8.48 -10.12
N GLU A 21 1.97 -8.83 -8.83
CA GLU A 21 1.37 -10.06 -8.32
C GLU A 21 -0.01 -9.80 -7.72
N ASN A 22 -0.93 -10.74 -7.95
CA ASN A 22 -2.27 -10.70 -7.39
C ASN A 22 -2.26 -10.85 -5.86
N ILE A 23 -3.07 -10.07 -5.15
CA ILE A 23 -3.23 -10.18 -3.69
C ILE A 23 -4.64 -10.68 -3.37
N PRO A 24 -4.83 -11.93 -2.89
CA PRO A 24 -6.16 -12.43 -2.56
C PRO A 24 -6.70 -11.80 -1.27
N VAL A 25 -8.03 -11.65 -1.19
CA VAL A 25 -8.73 -11.37 0.08
C VAL A 25 -8.33 -12.41 1.12
N GLY A 26 -8.17 -11.98 2.37
CA GLY A 26 -7.62 -12.77 3.48
C GLY A 26 -6.11 -12.62 3.65
N SER A 27 -5.39 -12.05 2.67
CA SER A 27 -3.97 -11.73 2.82
C SER A 27 -3.75 -10.78 4.00
N THR A 28 -2.66 -10.97 4.75
CA THR A 28 -2.31 -10.11 5.88
C THR A 28 -1.04 -9.35 5.56
N PHE A 29 -1.12 -8.02 5.53
CA PHE A 29 0.03 -7.14 5.42
C PHE A 29 0.74 -7.05 6.77
N THR A 30 2.06 -7.29 6.76
CA THR A 30 2.87 -7.46 7.98
C THR A 30 3.86 -6.33 8.22
N LYS A 31 4.14 -5.52 7.19
CA LYS A 31 5.10 -4.43 7.27
C LYS A 31 4.74 -3.27 6.35
N ILE A 32 5.19 -2.09 6.76
CA ILE A 32 5.20 -0.88 5.94
C ILE A 32 6.65 -0.66 5.50
N THR A 33 6.87 -0.49 4.21
CA THR A 33 8.17 -0.14 3.63
C THR A 33 8.09 1.20 2.92
N LYS A 34 9.25 1.82 2.74
CA LYS A 34 9.37 3.14 2.13
C LYS A 34 10.41 3.12 1.03
N THR A 35 10.13 3.79 -0.08
CA THR A 35 11.07 3.95 -1.19
C THR A 35 11.17 5.43 -1.55
N GLN A 36 12.38 5.93 -1.75
CA GLN A 36 12.64 7.25 -2.32
C GLN A 36 12.73 7.13 -3.84
N VAL A 37 12.02 7.99 -4.56
CA VAL A 37 12.14 8.10 -6.02
C VAL A 37 12.95 9.34 -6.36
N ASP A 38 14.15 9.12 -6.89
CA ASP A 38 15.04 10.18 -7.35
C ASP A 38 14.95 10.30 -8.87
N SER A 39 14.70 11.53 -9.35
CA SER A 39 14.72 11.84 -10.77
C SER A 39 16.09 12.41 -11.13
N GLN A 40 17.03 11.57 -11.53
CA GLN A 40 18.23 12.04 -12.22
C GLN A 40 18.02 11.80 -13.71
N ILE A 41 17.36 12.75 -14.41
CA ILE A 41 17.11 12.65 -15.85
C ILE A 41 18.42 12.24 -16.57
N PRO A 42 18.42 11.18 -17.39
CA PRO A 42 17.26 10.44 -17.93
C PRO A 42 16.76 9.26 -17.08
N GLN A 43 17.39 8.97 -15.94
CA GLN A 43 17.12 7.79 -15.12
C GLN A 43 16.22 8.12 -13.91
N LEU A 44 15.19 7.29 -13.73
CA LEU A 44 14.43 7.25 -12.49
C LEU A 44 15.09 6.19 -11.60
N ILE A 45 15.70 6.60 -10.49
CA ILE A 45 16.31 5.68 -9.52
C ILE A 45 15.35 5.57 -8.35
N SER A 46 15.01 4.34 -7.98
CA SER A 46 14.22 4.05 -6.77
C SER A 46 15.14 3.44 -5.72
N THR A 47 15.29 4.13 -4.59
CA THR A 47 16.11 3.68 -3.46
C THR A 47 15.21 3.15 -2.37
N ASP A 48 15.38 1.88 -2.00
CA ASP A 48 14.67 1.30 -0.85
C ASP A 48 15.20 1.92 0.45
N LEU A 49 14.32 2.55 1.22
CA LEU A 49 14.61 3.12 2.53
C LEU A 49 14.30 2.12 3.66
N GLY A 50 13.82 0.92 3.31
CA GLY A 50 13.62 -0.19 4.22
C GLY A 50 12.27 -0.18 4.93
N VAL A 51 12.20 -0.99 5.99
CA VAL A 51 10.99 -1.17 6.81
C VAL A 51 10.86 -0.02 7.79
N VAL A 52 9.72 0.67 7.74
CA VAL A 52 9.42 1.79 8.65
C VAL A 52 8.54 1.38 9.83
N ALA A 53 7.74 0.32 9.68
CA ALA A 53 6.93 -0.22 10.77
C ALA A 53 6.49 -1.67 10.52
N ARG A 54 6.13 -2.37 11.61
CA ARG A 54 5.41 -3.64 11.57
C ARG A 54 3.92 -3.37 11.81
N ILE A 55 3.07 -4.07 11.08
CA ILE A 55 1.61 -3.95 11.14
C ILE A 55 0.97 -5.33 11.04
N LYS A 56 -0.33 -5.41 11.26
CA LYS A 56 -1.12 -6.63 11.06
C LYS A 56 -2.48 -6.24 10.50
N LEU A 57 -2.53 -5.96 9.20
CA LEU A 57 -3.75 -5.58 8.51
C LEU A 57 -4.18 -6.71 7.57
N THR A 58 -5.32 -7.32 7.84
CA THR A 58 -5.90 -8.37 7.00
C THR A 58 -6.85 -7.76 5.97
N LEU A 59 -6.63 -8.05 4.69
CA LEU A 59 -7.50 -7.66 3.59
C LEU A 59 -8.85 -8.39 3.71
N LYS A 60 -9.93 -7.64 3.90
CA LYS A 60 -11.29 -8.19 4.02
C LYS A 60 -12.08 -8.10 2.73
N GLN A 61 -11.86 -7.04 1.96
CA GLN A 61 -12.57 -6.81 0.71
C GLN A 61 -11.74 -5.92 -0.20
N VAL A 62 -11.83 -6.16 -1.50
CA VAL A 62 -11.24 -5.32 -2.55
C VAL A 62 -12.36 -4.61 -3.29
N GLU A 63 -12.28 -3.29 -3.36
CA GLU A 63 -13.12 -2.46 -4.22
C GLU A 63 -12.36 -2.13 -5.52
N PHE A 64 -12.93 -2.50 -6.65
CA PHE A 64 -12.35 -2.32 -7.97
C PHE A 64 -13.43 -1.83 -8.95
N TYR A 65 -13.25 -0.60 -9.46
CA TYR A 65 -14.23 0.06 -10.34
C TYR A 65 -15.68 -0.01 -9.83
N GLY A 66 -15.89 0.27 -8.54
CA GLY A 66 -17.21 0.28 -7.91
C GLY A 66 -17.82 -1.10 -7.64
N ARG A 67 -17.03 -2.18 -7.78
CA ARG A 67 -17.46 -3.55 -7.48
C ARG A 67 -16.55 -4.19 -6.44
N SER A 68 -17.08 -5.15 -5.70
CA SER A 68 -16.29 -5.99 -4.81
C SER A 68 -15.74 -7.19 -5.56
N ILE A 69 -14.46 -7.49 -5.40
CA ILE A 69 -13.78 -8.65 -5.99
C ILE A 69 -12.91 -9.37 -4.96
N ASP A 70 -12.56 -10.63 -5.22
CA ASP A 70 -11.83 -11.49 -4.28
C ASP A 70 -10.30 -11.35 -4.34
N VAL A 71 -9.80 -10.53 -5.25
CA VAL A 71 -8.36 -10.38 -5.51
C VAL A 71 -8.04 -8.97 -5.95
N VAL A 72 -6.94 -8.40 -5.47
CA VAL A 72 -6.36 -7.17 -6.02
C VAL A 72 -5.60 -7.56 -7.30
N PRO A 73 -6.02 -7.11 -8.49
CA PRO A 73 -5.33 -7.50 -9.72
C PRO A 73 -3.94 -6.88 -9.79
N GLY A 74 -2.96 -7.64 -10.28
CA GLY A 74 -1.61 -7.14 -10.51
C GLY A 74 -1.59 -5.94 -11.45
N GLY A 75 -0.82 -4.90 -11.12
CA GLY A 75 -0.63 -3.69 -11.92
C GLY A 75 -1.81 -2.71 -11.90
N HIS A 76 -2.83 -2.96 -11.11
CA HIS A 76 -4.05 -2.15 -11.08
C HIS A 76 -4.19 -1.35 -9.78
N SER A 77 -4.98 -0.28 -9.87
CA SER A 77 -5.40 0.47 -8.68
C SER A 77 -6.62 -0.18 -8.04
N ALA A 78 -6.70 -0.17 -6.72
CA ALA A 78 -7.84 -0.70 -5.98
C ALA A 78 -8.04 0.01 -4.64
N GLY A 79 -9.25 -0.12 -4.09
CA GLY A 79 -9.54 0.16 -2.69
C GLY A 79 -9.47 -1.13 -1.88
N LEU A 80 -8.81 -1.10 -0.73
CA LEU A 80 -8.66 -2.23 0.18
C LEU A 80 -9.39 -1.89 1.48
N LEU A 81 -10.45 -2.62 1.80
CA LEU A 81 -10.99 -2.62 3.16
C LEU A 81 -10.19 -3.63 3.96
N VAL A 82 -9.55 -3.15 5.01
CA VAL A 82 -8.69 -3.96 5.87
C VAL A 82 -9.15 -3.88 7.32
N ASP A 83 -8.74 -4.86 8.10
CA ASP A 83 -9.04 -4.97 9.52
C ASP A 83 -7.79 -5.40 10.28
N GLY A 84 -7.68 -5.00 11.54
CA GLY A 84 -6.54 -5.28 12.41
C GLY A 84 -5.69 -4.05 12.77
N ASP A 85 -4.48 -4.31 13.23
CA ASP A 85 -3.62 -3.32 13.87
C ASP A 85 -2.66 -2.65 12.88
N GLY A 86 -2.43 -1.36 13.07
CA GLY A 86 -1.43 -0.60 12.31
C GLY A 86 -1.99 0.43 11.33
N MET A 87 -3.31 0.60 11.25
CA MET A 87 -3.92 1.64 10.42
C MET A 87 -3.51 3.06 10.87
N SER A 88 -3.47 3.30 12.19
CA SER A 88 -3.00 4.57 12.75
C SER A 88 -1.52 4.84 12.43
N ILE A 89 -0.70 3.79 12.43
CA ILE A 89 0.71 3.87 12.05
C ILE A 89 0.85 4.19 10.56
N LEU A 90 0.08 3.51 9.71
CA LEU A 90 0.05 3.77 8.27
C LEU A 90 -0.34 5.22 7.97
N ASN A 91 -1.38 5.74 8.62
CA ASN A 91 -1.77 7.14 8.51
C ASN A 91 -0.64 8.08 8.92
N SER A 92 -0.01 7.83 10.08
CA SER A 92 1.11 8.65 10.56
C SER A 92 2.30 8.63 9.59
N VAL A 93 2.59 7.49 8.96
CA VAL A 93 3.66 7.36 7.96
C VAL A 93 3.30 8.12 6.68
N LEU A 94 2.06 8.04 6.22
CA LEU A 94 1.60 8.75 5.03
C LEU A 94 1.61 10.27 5.21
N GLU A 95 1.17 10.77 6.37
CA GLU A 95 1.19 12.20 6.70
C GLU A 95 2.62 12.77 6.76
N LYS A 96 3.57 11.96 7.21
CA LYS A 96 4.99 12.36 7.36
C LYS A 96 5.84 12.05 6.12
N ARG A 97 5.24 11.58 5.02
CA ARG A 97 6.01 11.21 3.83
C ARG A 97 6.66 12.44 3.21
N GLY A 98 7.95 12.32 2.90
CA GLY A 98 8.71 13.33 2.18
C GLY A 98 8.28 13.43 0.71
N HIS A 99 8.78 14.45 0.03
CA HIS A 99 8.57 14.59 -1.41
C HIS A 99 9.19 13.39 -2.15
N ARG A 100 8.39 12.75 -3.02
CA ARG A 100 8.79 11.57 -3.81
C ARG A 100 9.12 10.33 -2.99
N GLU A 101 8.65 10.27 -1.74
CA GLU A 101 8.61 9.03 -0.99
C GLU A 101 7.33 8.26 -1.31
N HIS A 102 7.49 6.99 -1.61
CA HIS A 102 6.41 6.04 -1.81
C HIS A 102 6.32 5.10 -0.61
N ILE A 103 5.11 4.91 -0.11
CA ILE A 103 4.82 4.04 1.04
C ILE A 103 4.17 2.77 0.52
N PHE A 104 4.69 1.62 0.90
CA PHE A 104 4.12 0.33 0.54
C PHE A 104 3.69 -0.43 1.78
N ILE A 105 2.62 -1.22 1.64
CA ILE A 105 2.31 -2.31 2.55
C ILE A 105 2.64 -3.63 1.87
N GLU A 106 3.25 -4.55 2.62
CA GLU A 106 3.69 -5.83 2.09
C GLU A 106 3.12 -6.98 2.92
N VAL A 107 2.72 -8.04 2.20
CA VAL A 107 2.33 -9.33 2.78
C VAL A 107 3.58 -10.04 3.27
#